data_AF-A0A949EL07-F1
#
_entry.id   AF-A0A949EL07-F1
#
_cell.length_a   1.000
_cell.length_b   1.000
_cell.length_c   1.000
_cell.angle_alpha   90.00
_cell.angle_beta   90.00
_cell.angle_gamma   90.00
#
_symmetry.space_group_name_H-M   'P 1'
#
loop_
_entity.id
_entity.type
_entity.pdbx_description
1 polymer ?
#
loop_
_entity_poly.entity_id
_entity_poly.type
_entity_poly.pdbx_seq_one_letter_code
_entity_poly.pdbx_strand_id
1 'polypeptide(L)'
;MPDVINHIENTETGKTELWITIKDASDLLGISERHTWRILLQNAWKTQKLPNKDRKKTYILRPDVEKYYKAEQERQRLEQLKPLPLSDTPDISDKSDKTSVFDKSDIINKPMSDIKNLPILMSDYRNILIDLQKKQEQLITKATRWKTSAIWLAVLAVFIGGFMGLFLYDTKKMMSDNKREMSDRINDLSDKVTEAQKELSSTKETLFQKEIWINRLEQTVPQEKREGERGVNGQH
;
A
#
# COMPACT_ATOMS: atom_id res chain seq x y z
N MET A 1 -3.16 35.98 -1.55
CA MET A 1 -4.02 35.30 -0.56
C MET A 1 -3.60 33.84 -0.53
N PRO A 2 -3.15 33.27 0.60
CA PRO A 2 -2.83 31.85 0.67
C PRO A 2 -4.12 31.05 0.79
N ASP A 3 -4.32 30.14 -0.15
CA ASP A 3 -5.39 29.15 -0.21
C ASP A 3 -5.30 28.22 1.02
N VAL A 4 -5.97 28.56 2.13
CA VAL A 4 -6.14 27.64 3.27
C VAL A 4 -7.15 26.57 2.86
N ILE A 5 -6.63 25.55 2.18
CA ILE A 5 -7.41 24.43 1.67
C ILE A 5 -7.35 23.29 2.68
N ASN A 6 -8.51 23.06 3.29
CA ASN A 6 -8.97 21.89 4.04
C ASN A 6 -8.79 21.94 5.57
N HIS A 7 -9.84 22.44 6.23
CA HIS A 7 -10.23 21.91 7.54
C HIS A 7 -10.64 20.45 7.33
N ILE A 8 -9.85 19.53 7.84
CA ILE A 8 -10.22 18.10 7.86
C ILE A 8 -10.72 17.83 9.27
N GLU A 9 -11.97 17.43 9.41
CA GLU A 9 -12.50 16.99 10.70
C GLU A 9 -11.76 15.72 11.12
N ASN A 10 -11.15 15.77 12.31
CA ASN A 10 -10.58 14.59 12.91
C ASN A 10 -11.73 13.69 13.39
N THR A 11 -11.88 12.54 12.74
CA THR A 11 -12.92 11.53 13.02
C THR A 11 -12.89 10.96 14.44
N GLU A 12 -11.78 11.14 15.18
CA GLU A 12 -11.63 10.64 16.55
C GLU A 12 -11.92 11.70 17.62
N THR A 13 -11.76 12.99 17.32
CA THR A 13 -11.88 14.07 18.32
C THR A 13 -12.92 15.13 17.99
N GLY A 14 -13.51 15.11 16.79
CA GLY A 14 -14.51 16.10 16.35
C GLY A 14 -13.97 17.52 16.23
N LYS A 15 -12.65 17.71 16.32
CA LYS A 15 -11.99 19.01 16.17
C LYS A 15 -11.49 19.18 14.74
N THR A 16 -11.64 20.38 14.20
CA THR A 16 -11.13 20.74 12.88
C THR A 16 -9.61 20.86 12.95
N GLU A 17 -8.90 19.87 12.40
CA GLU A 17 -7.46 19.93 12.27
C GLU A 17 -7.09 20.72 11.02
N LEU A 18 -6.26 21.74 11.20
CA LEU A 18 -5.75 22.57 10.12
C LEU A 18 -4.53 21.90 9.50
N TRP A 19 -4.73 21.34 8.31
CA TRP A 19 -3.67 20.74 7.51
C TRP A 19 -3.17 21.74 6.47
N ILE A 20 -1.86 21.88 6.35
CA ILE A 20 -1.21 22.79 5.40
C ILE A 20 -0.21 22.03 4.54
N THR A 21 0.04 22.51 3.33
CA THR A 21 1.04 21.86 2.46
C THR A 21 2.45 22.16 2.95
N ILE A 22 3.43 21.34 2.52
CA ILE A 22 4.84 21.62 2.81
C ILE A 22 5.28 23.01 2.30
N LYS A 23 4.72 23.46 1.17
CA LYS A 23 4.98 24.79 0.63
C LYS A 23 4.52 25.88 1.60
N ASP A 24 3.26 25.80 2.05
CA ASP A 24 2.71 26.79 2.97
C ASP A 24 3.44 26.78 4.33
N ALA A 25 3.86 25.60 4.78
CA ALA A 25 4.69 25.48 5.99
C ALA A 25 6.08 26.10 5.80
N SER A 26 6.66 25.98 4.60
CA SER A 26 7.89 26.66 4.21
C SER A 26 7.75 28.18 4.31
N ASP A 27 6.65 28.71 3.77
CA ASP A 27 6.33 30.13 3.79
C ASP A 27 6.11 30.64 5.21
N LEU A 28 5.44 29.86 6.07
CA LEU A 28 5.23 30.20 7.49
C LEU A 28 6.52 30.21 8.31
N LEU A 29 7.44 29.29 8.03
CA LEU A 29 8.72 29.19 8.73
C LEU A 29 9.78 30.14 8.14
N GLY A 30 9.53 30.75 6.97
CA GLY A 30 10.50 31.61 6.28
C GLY A 30 11.75 30.87 5.79
N ILE A 31 11.65 29.56 5.58
CA ILE A 31 12.76 28.68 5.16
C ILE A 31 12.44 28.01 3.82
N SER A 32 13.41 27.32 3.23
CA SER A 32 13.20 26.55 1.99
C SER A 32 12.44 25.25 2.22
N GLU A 33 11.69 24.78 1.21
CA GLU A 33 10.87 23.56 1.32
C GLU A 33 11.72 22.32 1.69
N ARG A 34 12.95 22.24 1.17
CA ARG A 34 13.90 21.17 1.50
C ARG A 34 14.27 21.17 2.98
N HIS A 35 14.38 22.36 3.58
CA HIS A 35 14.69 22.51 4.99
C HIS A 35 13.47 22.13 5.85
N THR A 36 12.27 22.54 5.43
CA THR A 36 11.00 22.12 6.05
C THR A 36 10.87 20.60 6.07
N TRP A 37 11.21 19.91 4.97
CA TRP A 37 11.24 18.44 4.92
C TRP A 37 12.20 17.82 5.93
N ARG A 38 13.37 18.42 6.14
CA ARG A 38 14.35 17.93 7.10
C ARG A 38 13.83 18.06 8.54
N ILE A 39 13.23 19.20 8.88
CA ILE A 39 12.65 19.46 10.20
C ILE A 39 11.49 18.50 10.47
N LEU A 40 10.62 18.28 9.47
CA LEU A 40 9.52 17.33 9.54
C LEU A 40 10.02 15.92 9.88
N LEU A 41 11.06 15.44 9.20
CA LEU A 41 11.65 14.12 9.44
C LEU A 41 12.31 14.04 10.84
N GLN A 42 13.01 15.09 11.26
CA GLN A 42 13.68 15.14 12.57
C GLN A 42 12.69 15.14 13.74
N ASN A 43 11.56 15.82 13.59
CA ASN A 43 10.53 15.93 14.63
C ASN A 43 9.41 14.89 14.48
N ALA A 44 9.51 13.99 13.50
CA ALA A 44 8.54 12.95 13.21
C ALA A 44 7.08 13.45 13.12
N TRP A 45 6.86 14.61 12.47
CA TRP A 45 5.52 15.19 12.37
C TRP A 45 4.58 14.30 11.55
N LYS A 46 3.29 14.33 11.91
CA LYS A 46 2.26 13.57 11.20
C LYS A 46 2.09 14.12 9.79
N THR A 47 2.16 13.23 8.80
CA THR A 47 1.96 13.59 7.39
C THR A 47 0.77 12.86 6.80
N GLN A 48 0.07 13.51 5.87
CA GLN A 48 -0.98 12.88 5.08
C GLN A 48 -0.81 13.23 3.61
N LYS A 49 -0.92 12.25 2.72
CA LYS A 49 -0.93 12.49 1.27
C LYS A 49 -2.36 12.66 0.81
N LEU A 50 -2.72 13.86 0.36
CA LEU A 50 -4.06 14.18 -0.10
C LEU A 50 -4.03 14.65 -1.55
N PRO A 51 -5.08 14.34 -2.34
CA PRO A 51 -5.21 14.90 -3.68
C PRO A 51 -5.43 16.41 -3.60
N ASN A 52 -4.64 17.17 -4.35
CA ASN A 52 -4.78 18.61 -4.51
C ASN A 52 -4.84 18.92 -6.00
N LYS A 53 -6.03 19.31 -6.47
CA LYS A 53 -6.33 19.46 -7.91
C LYS A 53 -5.91 18.16 -8.63
N ASP A 54 -4.88 18.21 -9.47
CA ASP A 54 -4.45 17.08 -10.31
C ASP A 54 -3.26 16.28 -9.74
N ARG A 55 -2.71 16.66 -8.58
CA ARG A 55 -1.51 16.03 -8.01
C ARG A 55 -1.68 15.70 -6.54
N LYS A 56 -1.12 14.56 -6.10
CA LYS A 56 -1.03 14.22 -4.68
C LYS A 56 0.02 15.11 -4.02
N LYS A 57 -0.37 15.85 -3.00
CA LYS A 57 0.55 16.67 -2.19
C LYS A 57 0.62 16.13 -0.76
N THR A 58 1.75 16.38 -0.10
CA THR A 58 1.93 16.05 1.31
C THR A 58 1.47 17.22 2.16
N TYR A 59 0.66 16.91 3.17
CA TYR A 59 0.13 17.83 4.14
C TYR A 59 0.68 17.50 5.53
N ILE A 60 0.81 18.55 6.35
CA ILE A 60 1.20 18.48 7.75
C ILE A 60 0.27 19.32 8.62
N LEU A 61 0.22 18.99 9.90
CA LEU A 61 -0.55 19.75 10.87
C LEU A 61 0.07 21.13 11.10
N ARG A 62 -0.71 22.18 10.84
CA ARG A 62 -0.31 23.56 11.12
C ARG A 62 0.08 23.80 12.59
N PRO A 63 -0.61 23.23 13.59
CA PRO A 63 -0.20 23.39 15.00
C PRO A 63 1.23 22.92 15.29
N ASP A 64 1.70 21.85 14.63
CA ASP A 64 3.05 21.33 14.83
C ASP A 64 4.10 22.30 14.27
N VAL A 65 3.81 22.90 13.11
CA VAL A 65 4.65 23.92 12.48
C VAL A 65 4.72 25.19 13.35
N GLU A 66 3.59 25.67 13.84
CA GLU A 66 3.54 26.86 14.70
C GLU A 66 4.23 26.63 16.05
N LYS A 67 4.09 25.44 16.64
CA LYS A 67 4.78 25.06 17.86
C LYS A 67 6.30 25.06 17.67
N TYR A 68 6.76 24.51 16.55
CA TYR A 68 8.18 24.53 16.20
C TYR A 68 8.70 25.95 15.98
N TYR A 69 7.96 26.77 15.24
CA TYR A 69 8.32 28.17 15.00
C TYR A 69 8.51 28.96 16.31
N LYS A 70 7.57 28.82 17.26
CA LYS A 70 7.67 29.46 18.57
C LYS A 70 8.87 28.98 19.36
N ALA A 71 9.13 27.67 19.38
CA ALA A 71 10.28 27.09 20.06
C ALA A 71 11.61 27.55 19.46
N GLU A 72 11.68 27.69 18.13
CA GLU A 72 12.87 28.19 17.42
C GLU A 72 13.10 29.68 17.71
N GLN A 73 12.04 30.51 17.74
CA GLN A 73 12.15 31.91 18.15
C GLN A 73 12.64 32.06 19.60
N GLU A 74 12.17 31.21 20.51
CA GLU A 74 12.66 31.21 21.90
C GLU A 74 14.14 30.79 21.98
N ARG A 75 14.56 29.78 21.20
CA ARG A 75 15.97 29.40 21.10
C ARG A 75 16.84 30.52 20.58
N GLN A 76 16.43 31.20 19.52
CA GLN A 76 17.16 32.34 18.97
C GLN A 76 17.29 33.49 19.98
N ARG A 77 16.23 33.75 20.77
CA ARG A 77 16.30 34.74 21.86
C ARG A 77 17.29 34.34 22.96
N LEU A 78 17.31 33.06 23.33
CA LEU A 78 18.24 32.53 24.33
C LEU A 78 19.69 32.50 23.81
N GLU A 79 19.89 32.27 22.52
CA GLU A 79 21.22 32.34 21.88
C GLU A 79 21.75 33.77 21.81
N GLN A 80 20.90 34.77 21.57
CA GLN A 80 21.28 36.19 21.63
C GLN A 80 21.67 36.66 23.03
N LEU A 81 21.20 35.97 24.08
CA LEU A 81 21.57 36.25 25.48
C LEU A 81 22.85 35.51 25.91
N LYS A 82 23.42 34.67 25.05
CA LYS A 82 24.68 33.98 25.34
C LYS A 82 25.84 34.94 25.03
N PRO A 83 26.68 35.34 26.02
CA PRO A 83 27.83 36.19 25.74
C PRO A 83 28.77 35.47 24.76
N LEU A 84 29.18 36.18 23.70
CA LEU A 84 30.12 35.70 22.70
C LEU A 84 31.39 35.16 23.39
N PRO A 85 31.90 33.97 23.05
CA PRO A 85 33.28 33.66 23.35
C PRO A 85 34.15 34.60 22.50
N LEU A 86 34.97 35.43 23.16
CA LEU A 86 36.03 36.21 22.52
C LEU A 86 36.86 35.26 21.64
N SER A 87 36.77 35.46 20.33
CA SER A 87 37.65 34.86 19.33
C SER A 87 38.83 35.81 19.17
N ASP A 88 39.90 35.58 19.93
CA ASP A 88 41.21 36.16 19.65
C ASP A 88 42.26 35.05 19.66
N THR A 89 42.47 34.43 18.50
CA THR A 89 43.76 33.81 18.18
C THR A 89 44.41 34.66 17.10
N PRO A 90 45.46 35.44 17.41
CA PRO A 90 46.48 35.77 16.43
C PRO A 90 47.63 34.78 16.59
N ASP A 91 47.84 34.01 15.54
CA ASP A 91 49.11 33.39 15.21
C ASP A 91 50.14 34.52 15.01
N ILE A 92 51.26 34.52 15.75
CA ILE A 92 52.58 35.04 15.33
C ILE A 92 53.62 34.78 16.44
N SER A 93 54.70 34.16 15.95
CA SER A 93 56.03 33.93 16.51
C SER A 93 56.73 35.18 17.10
N ASP A 94 57.66 34.88 18.02
CA ASP A 94 58.88 35.62 18.39
C ASP A 94 58.84 36.84 19.35
N LYS A 95 59.46 36.57 20.51
CA LYS A 95 60.38 37.41 21.31
C LYS A 95 59.87 38.51 22.25
N SER A 96 60.40 38.35 23.46
CA SER A 96 60.97 39.33 24.37
C SER A 96 60.12 39.68 25.60
N ASP A 97 60.73 39.32 26.72
CA ASP A 97 60.54 39.81 28.08
C ASP A 97 59.97 41.22 28.16
N LYS A 98 58.88 41.36 28.92
CA LYS A 98 58.72 42.44 29.89
C LYS A 98 57.60 42.10 30.87
N THR A 99 58.02 41.98 32.12
CA THR A 99 57.26 42.03 33.36
C THR A 99 56.15 43.07 33.33
N SER A 100 54.91 42.65 33.56
CA SER A 100 53.78 43.51 33.86
C SER A 100 52.96 42.84 34.96
N VAL A 101 53.03 43.47 36.13
CA VAL A 101 52.40 43.19 37.42
C VAL A 101 51.04 42.48 37.29
N PHE A 102 50.98 41.26 37.82
CA PHE A 102 49.75 40.50 38.04
C PHE A 102 48.97 41.20 39.16
N ASP A 103 47.88 41.88 38.82
CA ASP A 103 46.95 42.44 39.80
C ASP A 103 46.19 41.29 40.45
N LYS A 104 46.58 40.98 41.69
CA LYS A 104 46.24 39.75 42.41
C LYS A 104 45.17 40.00 43.47
N SER A 105 44.19 40.87 43.19
CA SER A 105 43.21 41.32 44.19
C SER A 105 41.78 40.79 44.01
N ASP A 106 41.40 40.16 42.89
CA ASP A 106 39.97 39.82 42.65
C ASP A 106 39.61 38.33 42.82
N ILE A 107 40.52 37.48 43.33
CA ILE A 107 40.25 36.04 43.52
C ILE A 107 39.74 35.69 44.93
N ILE A 108 39.63 36.67 45.84
CA ILE A 108 39.13 36.44 47.20
C ILE A 108 37.70 36.95 47.30
N ASN A 109 36.73 36.19 46.76
CA ASN A 109 35.34 36.10 47.23
C ASN A 109 34.53 35.20 46.27
N LYS A 110 34.83 33.90 46.26
CA LYS A 110 33.93 32.89 45.69
C LYS A 110 33.50 31.95 46.81
N PRO A 111 32.20 31.76 47.08
CA PRO A 111 31.77 30.96 48.22
C PRO A 111 32.22 29.51 48.08
N MET A 112 32.89 29.02 49.13
CA MET A 112 33.49 27.69 49.27
C MET A 112 32.44 26.56 49.41
N SER A 113 31.17 26.81 49.07
CA SER A 113 30.04 25.91 49.26
C SER A 113 29.90 24.83 48.18
N ASP A 114 30.49 25.02 47.00
CA ASP A 114 30.30 24.10 45.88
C ASP A 114 31.26 22.89 45.87
N ILE A 115 32.30 22.90 46.70
CA ILE A 115 33.30 21.81 46.73
C ILE A 115 32.73 20.55 47.43
N LYS A 116 31.71 20.69 48.28
CA LYS A 116 31.06 19.56 48.98
C LYS A 116 30.12 18.75 48.08
N ASN A 117 29.70 19.30 46.94
CA ASN A 117 28.78 18.66 46.00
C ASN A 117 29.48 17.95 44.83
N LEU A 118 30.82 18.04 44.74
CA LEU A 118 31.61 17.40 43.68
C LEU A 118 31.44 15.86 43.62
N PRO A 119 31.42 15.13 44.75
CA PRO A 119 31.19 13.68 44.74
C PRO A 119 29.77 13.33 44.27
N ILE A 120 28.78 14.16 44.65
CA ILE A 120 27.37 13.99 44.30
C ILE A 120 27.17 14.25 42.79
N LEU A 121 27.83 15.27 42.25
CA LEU A 121 27.82 15.58 40.82
C LEU A 121 28.50 14.47 39.98
N MET A 122 29.59 13.89 40.48
CA MET A 122 30.26 12.74 39.85
C MET A 122 29.39 11.48 39.86
N SER A 123 28.69 11.19 40.97
CA SER A 123 27.76 10.06 41.02
C SER A 123 26.56 10.24 40.11
N ASP A 124 26.01 11.47 40.02
CA ASP A 124 24.92 11.78 39.10
C ASP A 124 25.36 11.67 37.64
N TYR A 125 26.57 12.11 37.31
CA TYR A 125 27.12 11.93 35.96
C TYR A 125 27.31 10.46 35.59
N ARG A 126 27.78 9.63 36.53
CA ARG A 126 27.94 8.19 36.33
C ARG A 126 26.59 7.48 36.16
N ASN A 127 25.58 7.89 36.93
CA ASN A 127 24.21 7.39 36.79
C ASN A 127 23.58 7.79 35.44
N ILE A 128 23.82 9.02 34.98
CA ILE A 128 23.36 9.50 33.66
C ILE A 128 24.03 8.70 32.53
N LEU A 129 25.33 8.42 32.61
CA LEU A 129 26.03 7.60 31.63
C LEU A 129 25.46 6.17 31.56
N ILE A 130 25.19 5.56 32.72
CA ILE A 130 24.59 4.23 32.79
C ILE A 130 23.15 4.24 32.24
N ASP A 131 22.36 5.27 32.53
CA ASP A 131 21.00 5.40 32.02
C ASP A 131 20.97 5.62 30.50
N LEU A 132 21.92 6.39 29.96
CA LEU A 132 22.10 6.57 28.52
C LEU A 132 22.50 5.27 27.84
N GLN A 133 23.45 4.53 28.41
CA GLN A 133 23.88 3.23 27.88
C GLN A 133 22.73 2.21 27.89
N LYS A 134 21.95 2.16 28.98
CA LYS A 134 20.79 1.27 29.11
C LYS A 134 19.68 1.64 28.12
N LYS A 135 19.43 2.93 27.89
CA LYS A 135 18.49 3.41 26.85
C LYS A 135 18.97 3.03 25.45
N GLN A 136 20.27 3.14 25.18
CA GLN A 136 20.85 2.75 23.91
C GLN A 136 20.72 1.24 23.66
N GLU A 137 21.00 0.40 24.65
CA GLU A 137 20.79 -1.06 24.57
C GLU A 137 19.32 -1.43 24.37
N GLN A 138 18.39 -0.73 25.03
CA GLN A 138 16.96 -0.92 24.82
C GLN A 138 16.51 -0.52 23.41
N LEU A 139 17.06 0.56 22.85
CA LEU A 139 16.75 1.00 21.48
C LEU A 139 17.34 0.03 20.44
N ILE A 140 18.56 -0.45 20.66
CA ILE A 140 19.20 -1.45 19.80
C ILE A 140 18.37 -2.73 19.82
N THR A 141 18.08 -3.30 21.00
CA THR A 141 17.32 -4.55 21.12
C THR A 141 15.89 -4.44 20.55
N LYS A 142 15.21 -3.30 20.74
CA LYS A 142 13.93 -3.03 20.07
C LYS A 142 14.11 -3.02 18.55
N ALA A 143 15.08 -2.28 18.02
CA ALA A 143 15.35 -2.22 16.58
C ALA A 143 15.71 -3.59 16.00
N THR A 144 16.48 -4.42 16.70
CA THR A 144 16.79 -5.78 16.25
C THR A 144 15.54 -6.66 16.23
N ARG A 145 14.66 -6.55 17.24
CA ARG A 145 13.37 -7.29 17.24
C ARG A 145 12.49 -6.90 16.06
N TRP A 146 12.37 -5.61 15.74
CA TRP A 146 11.60 -5.13 14.60
C TRP A 146 12.18 -5.58 13.25
N LYS A 147 13.51 -5.60 13.11
CA LYS A 147 14.18 -6.12 11.91
C LYS A 147 13.97 -7.63 11.76
N THR A 148 14.15 -8.39 12.84
CA THR A 148 13.93 -9.84 12.82
C THR A 148 12.46 -10.18 12.54
N SER A 149 11.49 -9.46 13.13
CA SER A 149 10.08 -9.69 12.82
C SER A 149 9.73 -9.34 11.37
N ALA A 150 10.33 -8.29 10.80
CA ALA A 150 10.12 -7.93 9.40
C ALA A 150 10.67 -9.01 8.45
N ILE A 151 11.84 -9.59 8.76
CA ILE A 151 12.41 -10.69 7.98
C ILE A 151 11.51 -11.93 8.05
N TRP A 152 11.04 -12.30 9.24
CA TRP A 152 10.13 -13.44 9.40
C TRP A 152 8.79 -13.22 8.67
N LEU A 153 8.23 -12.02 8.70
CA LEU A 153 7.03 -11.68 7.94
C LEU A 153 7.25 -11.78 6.42
N ALA A 154 8.41 -11.35 5.92
CA ALA A 154 8.76 -11.49 4.52
C ALA A 154 8.90 -12.96 4.11
N VAL A 155 9.57 -13.78 4.93
CA VAL A 155 9.68 -15.23 4.69
C VAL A 155 8.31 -15.90 4.68
N LEU A 156 7.43 -15.55 5.63
CA LEU A 156 6.06 -16.07 5.69
C LEU A 156 5.25 -15.67 4.44
N ALA A 157 5.37 -14.42 4.00
CA ALA A 157 4.68 -13.93 2.81
C ALA A 157 5.14 -14.65 1.53
N VAL A 158 6.44 -14.90 1.39
CA VAL A 158 6.99 -15.68 0.27
C VAL A 158 6.52 -17.13 0.34
N PHE A 159 6.47 -17.73 1.53
CA PHE A 159 6.00 -19.10 1.70
C PHE A 159 4.51 -19.24 1.35
N ILE A 160 3.66 -18.34 1.88
CA ILE A 160 2.23 -18.31 1.56
C ILE A 160 2.03 -18.03 0.07
N GLY A 161 2.72 -17.03 -0.49
CA GLY A 161 2.61 -16.69 -1.91
C GLY A 161 3.05 -17.82 -2.83
N GLY A 162 4.15 -18.50 -2.51
CA GLY A 162 4.63 -19.66 -3.26
C GLY A 162 3.67 -20.85 -3.17
N PHE A 163 3.18 -21.16 -1.97
CA PHE A 163 2.23 -22.26 -1.77
C PHE A 163 0.89 -21.99 -2.46
N MET A 164 0.35 -20.78 -2.32
CA MET A 164 -0.88 -20.35 -2.99
C MET A 164 -0.71 -20.36 -4.51
N GLY A 165 0.45 -19.92 -5.01
CA GLY A 165 0.79 -19.92 -6.43
C GLY A 165 0.80 -21.33 -7.03
N LEU A 166 1.44 -22.29 -6.36
CA LEU A 166 1.44 -23.69 -6.78
C LEU A 166 0.02 -24.29 -6.74
N PHE A 167 -0.73 -24.03 -5.67
CA PHE A 167 -2.09 -24.55 -5.53
C PHE A 167 -3.05 -23.99 -6.61
N LEU A 168 -2.95 -22.69 -6.90
CA LEU A 168 -3.72 -22.05 -7.98
C LEU A 168 -3.29 -22.54 -9.37
N TYR A 169 -2.01 -22.85 -9.57
CA TYR A 169 -1.51 -23.41 -10.81
C TYR A 169 -2.07 -24.82 -11.06
N ASP A 170 -2.01 -25.70 -10.05
CA ASP A 170 -2.52 -27.07 -10.16
C ASP A 170 -4.03 -27.12 -10.36
N THR A 171 -4.79 -26.31 -9.61
CA THR A 171 -6.24 -26.21 -9.78
C THR A 171 -6.62 -25.68 -11.16
N LYS A 172 -5.90 -24.68 -11.68
CA LYS A 172 -6.10 -24.17 -13.04
C LYS A 172 -5.81 -25.24 -14.10
N LYS A 173 -4.75 -26.03 -13.90
CA LYS A 173 -4.40 -27.13 -14.80
C LYS A 173 -5.48 -28.20 -14.81
N MET A 174 -5.92 -28.68 -13.65
CA MET A 174 -7.03 -29.66 -13.56
C MET A 174 -8.31 -29.15 -14.22
N MET A 175 -8.65 -27.87 -14.03
CA MET A 175 -9.84 -27.29 -14.64
C MET A 175 -9.71 -27.20 -16.17
N SER A 176 -8.51 -26.90 -16.68
CA SER A 176 -8.22 -26.88 -18.11
C SER A 176 -8.36 -28.28 -18.73
N ASP A 177 -7.79 -29.29 -18.09
CA ASP A 177 -7.85 -30.67 -18.57
C ASP A 177 -9.29 -31.19 -18.58
N ASN A 178 -10.05 -30.92 -17.50
CA ASN A 178 -11.47 -31.29 -17.42
C ASN A 178 -12.35 -30.56 -18.46
N LYS A 179 -12.05 -29.28 -18.75
CA LYS A 179 -12.75 -28.54 -19.83
C LYS A 179 -12.47 -29.14 -21.19
N ARG A 180 -11.22 -29.54 -21.45
CA ARG A 180 -10.85 -30.20 -22.69
C ARG A 180 -11.57 -31.53 -22.84
N GLU A 181 -11.59 -32.35 -21.80
CA GLU A 181 -12.30 -33.62 -21.81
C GLU A 181 -13.81 -33.43 -22.03
N MET A 182 -14.44 -32.46 -21.36
CA MET A 182 -15.85 -32.14 -21.62
C MET A 182 -16.09 -31.68 -23.06
N SER A 183 -15.20 -30.84 -23.62
CA SER A 183 -15.32 -30.40 -25.01
C SER A 183 -15.21 -31.56 -25.99
N ASP A 184 -14.27 -32.48 -25.75
CA ASP A 184 -14.08 -33.66 -26.59
C ASP A 184 -15.31 -34.57 -26.54
N ARG A 185 -15.89 -34.79 -25.34
CA ARG A 185 -17.13 -35.55 -25.16
C ARG A 185 -18.33 -34.88 -25.84
N ILE A 186 -18.45 -33.55 -25.74
CA ILE A 186 -19.52 -32.79 -26.40
C ILE A 186 -19.41 -32.91 -27.92
N ASN A 187 -18.20 -32.84 -28.47
CA ASN A 187 -17.98 -33.00 -29.90
C ASN A 187 -18.34 -34.42 -30.37
N ASP A 188 -17.93 -35.47 -29.65
CA ASP A 188 -18.31 -36.86 -29.97
C ASP A 188 -19.83 -37.09 -29.92
N LEU A 189 -20.50 -36.52 -28.91
CA LEU A 189 -21.97 -36.54 -28.82
C LEU A 189 -22.62 -35.79 -29.98
N SER A 190 -22.09 -34.62 -30.35
CA SER A 190 -22.58 -33.84 -31.48
C SER A 190 -22.45 -34.64 -32.78
N ASP A 191 -21.30 -35.25 -33.03
CA ASP A 191 -21.05 -36.04 -34.24
C ASP A 191 -22.03 -37.22 -34.32
N LYS A 192 -22.22 -37.97 -33.23
CA LYS A 192 -23.21 -39.06 -33.16
C LYS A 192 -24.64 -38.57 -33.42
N VAL A 193 -25.02 -37.42 -32.89
CA VAL A 193 -26.34 -36.83 -33.15
C VAL A 193 -26.49 -36.47 -34.63
N THR A 194 -25.46 -35.88 -35.25
CA THR A 194 -25.51 -35.55 -36.68
C THR A 194 -25.56 -36.80 -37.56
N GLU A 195 -24.87 -37.87 -37.18
CA GLU A 195 -24.91 -39.16 -37.88
C GLU A 195 -26.29 -39.82 -37.75
N ALA A 196 -26.84 -39.89 -36.54
CA ALA A 196 -28.19 -40.40 -36.30
C ALA A 196 -29.26 -39.58 -37.05
N GLN A 197 -29.12 -38.25 -37.10
CA GLN A 197 -30.00 -37.38 -37.87
C GLN A 197 -29.92 -37.66 -39.37
N LYS A 198 -28.70 -37.91 -39.89
CA LYS A 198 -28.49 -38.27 -41.29
C LYS A 198 -29.14 -39.61 -41.62
N GLU A 199 -28.95 -40.63 -40.79
CA GLU A 199 -29.60 -41.93 -40.94
C GLU A 199 -31.13 -41.80 -40.93
N LEU A 200 -31.67 -41.04 -39.99
CA LEU A 200 -33.12 -40.83 -39.86
C LEU A 200 -33.69 -40.08 -41.08
N SER A 201 -32.98 -39.08 -41.59
CA SER A 201 -33.36 -38.37 -42.82
C SER A 201 -33.34 -39.30 -44.06
N SER A 202 -32.32 -40.16 -44.16
CA SER A 202 -32.21 -41.13 -45.25
C SER A 202 -33.33 -42.17 -45.19
N THR A 203 -33.66 -42.65 -43.99
CA THR A 203 -34.75 -43.59 -43.76
C THR A 203 -36.09 -42.95 -44.10
N LYS A 204 -36.30 -41.69 -43.70
CA LYS A 204 -37.51 -40.94 -44.04
C LYS A 204 -37.68 -40.79 -45.56
N GLU A 205 -36.60 -40.48 -46.28
CA GLU A 205 -36.63 -40.42 -47.74
C GLU A 205 -36.98 -41.78 -48.37
N THR A 206 -36.41 -42.89 -47.87
CA THR A 206 -36.79 -44.23 -48.36
C THR A 206 -38.26 -44.57 -48.09
N LEU A 207 -38.83 -44.12 -46.97
CA LEU A 207 -40.24 -44.29 -46.68
C LEU A 207 -41.12 -43.47 -47.62
N PHE A 208 -40.76 -42.21 -47.90
CA PHE A 208 -41.47 -41.39 -48.88
C PHE A 208 -41.41 -42.00 -50.28
N GLN A 209 -40.26 -42.51 -50.71
CA GLN A 209 -40.14 -43.21 -51.99
C GLN A 209 -41.05 -44.45 -52.06
N LYS A 210 -41.11 -45.23 -50.97
CA LYS A 210 -42.05 -46.36 -50.86
C LYS A 210 -43.50 -45.92 -50.90
N GLU A 211 -43.86 -44.84 -50.21
CA GLU A 211 -45.21 -44.29 -50.22
C GLU A 211 -45.62 -43.80 -51.61
N ILE A 212 -44.74 -43.07 -52.32
CA ILE A 212 -44.96 -42.67 -53.71
C ILE A 212 -45.13 -43.89 -54.63
N TRP A 213 -44.33 -44.94 -54.41
CA TRP A 213 -44.43 -46.17 -55.19
C TRP A 213 -45.74 -46.94 -54.92
N ILE A 214 -46.19 -47.02 -53.67
CA ILE A 214 -47.49 -47.61 -53.28
C ILE A 214 -48.64 -46.80 -53.89
N ASN A 215 -48.60 -45.48 -53.80
CA ASN A 215 -49.65 -44.62 -54.37
C ASN A 215 -49.72 -44.75 -55.90
N ARG A 216 -48.56 -44.88 -56.55
CA ARG A 216 -48.48 -45.18 -58.00
C ARG A 216 -49.03 -46.57 -58.32
N LEU A 217 -48.76 -47.57 -57.49
CA LEU A 217 -49.35 -48.90 -57.63
C LEU A 217 -50.87 -48.87 -57.47
N GLU A 218 -51.40 -48.22 -56.43
CA GLU A 218 -52.84 -48.08 -56.21
C GLU A 218 -53.55 -47.36 -57.36
N GLN A 219 -52.91 -46.35 -57.97
CA GLN A 219 -53.44 -45.72 -59.20
C GLN A 219 -53.38 -46.62 -60.44
N THR A 220 -52.51 -47.63 -60.45
CA THR A 220 -52.37 -48.60 -61.56
C THR A 220 -53.08 -49.93 -61.33
N VAL A 221 -53.64 -50.17 -60.14
CA VAL A 221 -54.52 -51.32 -59.89
C VAL A 221 -55.89 -50.97 -60.49
N PRO A 222 -56.34 -51.65 -61.56
CA PRO A 222 -57.67 -51.43 -62.07
C PRO A 222 -58.68 -51.91 -61.03
N GLN A 223 -59.69 -51.08 -60.75
CA GLN A 223 -60.94 -51.49 -60.10
C GLN A 223 -61.65 -52.50 -61.01
N GLU A 224 -61.18 -53.75 -61.06
CA GLU A 224 -61.97 -54.85 -61.60
C GLU A 224 -62.36 -55.80 -60.46
N LYS A 225 -63.67 -56.00 -60.36
CA LYS A 225 -64.44 -56.83 -59.41
C LYS A 225 -64.80 -56.17 -58.07
N ARG A 226 -65.71 -55.19 -58.13
CA ARG A 226 -66.83 -55.10 -57.16
C ARG A 226 -68.11 -54.46 -57.73
N GLU A 227 -68.42 -54.62 -59.01
CA GLU A 227 -69.78 -54.41 -59.52
C GLU A 227 -70.07 -55.49 -60.57
N GLY A 228 -70.65 -56.60 -60.11
CA GLY A 228 -70.94 -57.73 -60.99
C GLY A 228 -71.58 -58.93 -60.29
N GLU A 229 -72.27 -58.73 -59.17
CA GLU A 229 -73.20 -59.72 -58.59
C GLU A 229 -74.24 -58.97 -57.74
N ARG A 230 -75.06 -58.15 -58.40
CA ARG A 230 -76.39 -57.77 -57.91
C ARG A 230 -77.17 -57.13 -59.05
N GLY A 231 -78.05 -57.92 -59.64
CA GLY A 231 -79.15 -57.38 -60.44
C GLY A 231 -79.26 -57.93 -61.85
N VAL A 232 -79.48 -59.23 -62.01
CA VAL A 232 -80.47 -59.76 -62.99
C VAL A 232 -81.00 -61.09 -62.45
N ASN A 233 -82.16 -61.08 -61.81
CA ASN A 233 -83.23 -62.01 -62.16
C ASN A 233 -84.54 -61.62 -61.47
N GLY A 234 -85.41 -61.05 -62.28
CA GLY A 234 -86.77 -60.68 -61.94
C GLY A 234 -87.46 -60.16 -63.19
N GLN A 235 -87.80 -61.06 -64.13
CA GLN A 235 -88.99 -60.95 -64.97
C GLN A 235 -89.19 -62.23 -65.82
N HIS A 236 -90.40 -62.78 -65.66
CA HIS A 236 -91.05 -63.94 -66.29
C HIS A 236 -90.68 -65.36 -65.83
#